data_AF-A0AAX0AWE4-F1
#
_entry.id   AF-A0AAX0AWE4-F1
#
_cell.length_a   1.000
_cell.length_b   1.000
_cell.length_c   1.000
_cell.angle_alpha   90.00
_cell.angle_beta   90.00
_cell.angle_gamma   90.00
#
_symmetry.space_group_name_H-M   'P 1'
#
loop_
_entity.id
_entity.type
_entity.pdbx_description
1 polymer ?
#
loop_
_entity_poly.entity_id
_entity_poly.type
_entity_poly.pdbx_seq_one_letter_code
_entity_poly.pdbx_strand_id
1 'polypeptide(L)'
;MNINFNEIDINRNLKIQLGFCKEECILGLSINDIENNEKQLVFYVAMDDIEIMTHILREAVNFSVKESYANYLMKCKKEKDIKQYFKLNSEGGTKMEADLAKVIQKETIKLNMKATTKDEALKELTELLYDAGALSSKKEFLEDVYYRETLGSTGIGNGIAIPHGKSKFVNKTSIAFGKTNSDIKWETLDGKPVNFVILFAVTESDKNSVHVRLLSKVAAKLGDDEACEDLLKAKTPEEVYEIFTRAEEI
;
A
#
# COMPACT_ATOMS: atom_id res chain seq x y z
N MET A 1 -0.05 4.40 19.09
CA MET A 1 1.19 3.62 18.96
C MET A 1 2.37 4.58 18.97
N ASN A 2 3.32 4.46 19.90
CA ASN A 2 4.43 5.42 20.02
C ASN A 2 5.68 4.84 19.32
N ILE A 3 5.97 5.32 18.11
CA ILE A 3 7.10 4.87 17.30
C ILE A 3 8.06 6.04 17.11
N ASN A 4 9.31 5.85 17.53
CA ASN A 4 10.38 6.80 17.25
C ASN A 4 11.02 6.45 15.90
N PHE A 5 10.83 7.33 14.93
CA PHE A 5 11.39 7.19 13.59
C PHE A 5 12.80 7.78 13.53
N ASN A 6 13.71 7.06 12.85
CA ASN A 6 15.04 7.55 12.52
C ASN A 6 15.09 7.85 11.02
N GLU A 7 15.47 9.07 10.68
CA GLU A 7 15.42 9.61 9.32
C GLU A 7 16.71 9.39 8.53
N ILE A 8 16.53 9.24 7.21
CA ILE A 8 17.58 9.05 6.24
C ILE A 8 17.23 9.80 4.97
N ASP A 9 18.17 10.62 4.53
CA ASP A 9 18.10 11.27 3.23
C ASP A 9 18.49 10.26 2.15
N ILE A 10 17.52 9.84 1.34
CA ILE A 10 17.77 8.93 0.22
C ILE A 10 18.34 9.71 -0.95
N ASN A 11 17.71 10.85 -1.27
CA ASN A 11 18.18 11.80 -2.26
C ASN A 11 17.57 13.18 -1.94
N ARG A 12 17.73 14.17 -2.83
CA ARG A 12 17.24 15.54 -2.62
C ARG A 12 15.72 15.66 -2.45
N ASN A 13 14.96 14.66 -2.91
CA ASN A 13 13.51 14.72 -3.02
C ASN A 13 12.82 13.65 -2.16
N LEU A 14 13.55 12.67 -1.63
CA LEU A 14 12.99 11.55 -0.86
C LEU A 14 13.74 11.28 0.44
N LYS A 15 12.98 11.18 1.53
CA LYS A 15 13.42 10.79 2.87
C LYS A 15 12.72 9.51 3.29
N ILE A 16 13.45 8.61 3.93
CA ILE A 16 12.85 7.41 4.54
C ILE A 16 13.14 7.41 6.02
N GLN A 17 12.14 7.07 6.81
CA GLN A 17 12.29 6.89 8.24
C GLN A 17 11.84 5.50 8.66
N LEU A 18 12.69 4.78 9.39
CA LEU A 18 12.31 3.52 10.03
C LEU A 18 12.17 3.73 11.53
N GLY A 19 11.11 3.18 12.10
CA GLY A 19 10.84 3.28 13.53
C GLY A 19 10.38 1.96 14.11
N PHE A 20 10.69 1.71 15.37
CA PHE A 20 10.29 0.49 16.08
C PHE A 20 9.35 0.83 17.23
N CYS A 21 8.20 0.15 17.31
CA CYS A 21 7.35 0.24 18.49
C CYS A 21 7.93 -0.60 19.63
N LYS A 22 8.09 -0.01 20.82
CA LYS A 22 8.70 -0.72 21.96
C LYS A 22 7.75 -1.72 22.64
N GLU A 23 6.46 -1.50 22.48
CA GLU A 23 5.40 -2.25 23.16
C GLU A 23 4.81 -3.36 22.28
N GLU A 24 4.94 -3.23 20.96
CA GLU A 24 4.42 -4.16 19.97
C GLU A 24 5.55 -4.54 18.99
N CYS A 25 5.59 -5.78 18.54
CA CYS A 25 6.57 -6.26 17.55
C CYS A 25 6.22 -5.73 16.15
N ILE A 26 6.24 -4.41 15.98
CA ILE A 26 5.83 -3.73 14.76
C ILE A 26 6.91 -2.72 14.37
N LEU A 27 7.26 -2.77 13.10
CA LEU A 27 8.21 -1.88 12.44
C LEU A 27 7.40 -0.87 11.63
N GLY A 28 7.65 0.41 11.86
CA GLY A 28 7.10 1.52 11.10
C GLY A 28 8.06 1.92 9.99
N LEU A 29 7.52 2.20 8.81
CA LEU A 29 8.21 2.78 7.66
C LEU A 29 7.50 4.05 7.25
N SER A 30 8.20 5.17 7.25
CA SER A 30 7.73 6.46 6.75
C SER A 30 8.48 6.80 5.47
N ILE A 31 7.77 7.22 4.43
CA ILE A 31 8.34 7.76 3.20
C ILE A 31 7.90 9.22 3.10
N ASN A 32 8.86 10.13 3.03
CA ASN A 32 8.65 11.56 3.06
C ASN A 32 9.14 12.19 1.75
N ASP A 33 8.29 12.96 1.09
CA ASP A 33 8.70 13.86 0.01
C ASP A 33 9.27 15.15 0.60
N ILE A 34 10.52 15.46 0.26
CA ILE A 34 11.26 16.62 0.80
C ILE A 34 10.83 17.92 0.13
N GLU A 35 10.41 17.90 -1.15
CA GLU A 35 10.11 19.13 -1.90
C GLU A 35 8.87 19.84 -1.37
N ASN A 36 7.87 19.08 -0.90
CA ASN A 36 6.58 19.62 -0.47
C ASN A 36 6.36 19.58 1.05
N ASN A 37 7.25 18.93 1.82
CA ASN A 37 7.21 18.85 3.29
C ASN A 37 5.86 18.35 3.89
N GLU A 38 5.02 17.68 3.09
CA GLU A 38 3.62 17.39 3.42
C GLU A 38 3.20 15.92 3.25
N LYS A 39 3.96 15.09 2.52
CA LYS A 39 3.56 13.70 2.27
C LYS A 39 4.34 12.72 3.12
N GLN A 40 3.70 12.23 4.17
CA GLN A 40 4.21 11.20 5.04
C GLN A 40 3.42 9.90 4.84
N LEU A 41 3.87 9.02 3.93
CA LEU A 41 3.29 7.69 3.81
C LEU A 41 3.88 6.80 4.91
N VAL A 42 3.07 6.47 5.92
CA VAL A 42 3.49 5.59 7.02
C VAL A 42 2.85 4.21 6.90
N PHE A 43 3.70 3.19 6.82
CA PHE A 43 3.32 1.79 6.88
C PHE A 43 3.71 1.22 8.24
N TYR A 44 2.85 0.39 8.81
CA TYR A 44 3.15 -0.41 9.99
C TYR A 44 3.10 -1.88 9.60
N VAL A 45 4.19 -2.59 9.83
CA VAL A 45 4.33 -4.00 9.47
C VAL A 45 4.73 -4.78 10.71
N ALA A 46 4.05 -5.89 10.96
CA ALA A 46 4.43 -6.80 12.03
C ALA A 46 5.83 -7.39 11.75
N MET A 47 6.61 -7.67 12.79
CA MET A 47 7.99 -8.11 12.66
C MET A 47 8.14 -9.53 12.11
N ASP A 48 7.10 -10.34 12.12
CA ASP A 48 7.07 -11.63 11.42
C ASP A 48 6.86 -11.45 9.90
N ASP A 49 6.37 -10.30 9.47
CA ASP A 49 6.19 -9.91 8.07
C ASP A 49 7.37 -9.08 7.50
N ILE A 50 8.59 -9.22 8.03
CA ILE A 50 9.76 -8.41 7.64
C ILE A 50 10.16 -8.51 6.16
N GLU A 51 9.83 -9.63 5.50
CA GLU A 51 9.99 -9.75 4.05
C GLU A 51 9.18 -8.68 3.32
N ILE A 52 7.98 -8.36 3.81
CA ILE A 52 7.11 -7.29 3.29
C ILE A 52 7.80 -5.95 3.42
N MET A 53 8.33 -5.61 4.60
CA MET A 53 9.01 -4.31 4.78
C MET A 53 10.28 -4.20 3.93
N THR A 54 11.06 -5.29 3.81
CA THR A 54 12.25 -5.32 2.96
C THR A 54 11.89 -5.06 1.50
N HIS A 55 10.76 -5.60 1.04
CA HIS A 55 10.25 -5.36 -0.30
C HIS A 55 9.73 -3.94 -0.49
N ILE A 56 8.99 -3.38 0.47
CA ILE A 56 8.55 -1.97 0.39
C ILE A 56 9.78 -1.04 0.31
N LEU A 57 10.82 -1.30 1.10
CA LEU A 57 12.08 -0.56 1.05
C LEU A 57 12.85 -0.73 -0.28
N ARG A 58 12.78 -1.90 -0.93
CA ARG A 58 13.36 -2.09 -2.28
C ARG A 58 12.68 -1.20 -3.30
N GLU A 59 11.35 -1.22 -3.31
CA GLU A 59 10.53 -0.54 -4.31
C GLU A 59 10.49 0.99 -4.08
N ALA A 60 10.41 1.44 -2.83
CA ALA A 60 10.36 2.87 -2.50
C ALA A 60 11.63 3.65 -2.88
N VAL A 61 12.76 2.95 -3.11
CA VAL A 61 14.09 3.58 -3.21
C VAL A 61 14.84 3.16 -4.47
N ASN A 62 14.26 2.32 -5.34
CA ASN A 62 15.00 1.64 -6.41
C ASN A 62 16.32 0.98 -5.93
N PHE A 63 16.40 0.57 -4.65
CA PHE A 63 17.59 -0.11 -4.13
C PHE A 63 17.48 -1.61 -4.39
N SER A 64 18.46 -2.21 -5.07
CA SER A 64 18.69 -3.66 -5.02
C SER A 64 19.13 -4.08 -3.61
N VAL A 65 18.20 -4.15 -2.67
CA VAL A 65 18.47 -4.68 -1.34
C VAL A 65 18.70 -6.20 -1.47
N LYS A 66 19.85 -6.75 -1.09
CA LYS A 66 20.12 -8.21 -1.18
C LYS A 66 19.30 -9.02 -0.16
N GLU A 67 19.29 -10.35 -0.27
CA GLU A 67 18.64 -11.28 0.66
C GLU A 67 19.25 -11.26 2.09
N SER A 68 20.50 -10.79 2.21
CA SER A 68 21.19 -10.57 3.49
C SER A 68 20.55 -9.50 4.38
N TYR A 69 19.70 -8.63 3.81
CA TYR A 69 19.12 -7.48 4.51
C TYR A 69 17.81 -7.83 5.23
N ALA A 70 16.97 -8.69 4.66
CA ALA A 70 15.81 -9.25 5.35
C ALA A 70 16.27 -10.02 6.61
N ASN A 71 17.34 -10.80 6.47
CA ASN A 71 18.00 -11.49 7.58
C ASN A 71 18.57 -10.55 8.66
N TYR A 72 18.92 -9.31 8.30
CA TYR A 72 19.39 -8.31 9.25
C TYR A 72 18.22 -7.64 9.97
N LEU A 73 17.19 -7.20 9.23
CA LEU A 73 15.95 -6.63 9.78
C LEU A 73 15.26 -7.63 10.73
N MET A 74 15.24 -8.93 10.38
CA MET A 74 14.72 -10.00 11.25
C MET A 74 15.47 -10.17 12.58
N LYS A 75 16.71 -9.68 12.65
CA LYS A 75 17.54 -9.71 13.87
C LYS A 75 17.48 -8.41 14.66
N CYS A 76 16.91 -7.34 14.10
CA CYS A 76 16.73 -6.07 14.77
C CYS A 76 15.68 -6.20 15.87
N LYS A 77 16.10 -6.15 17.13
CA LYS A 77 15.19 -6.22 18.29
C LYS A 77 15.11 -4.89 19.03
N LYS A 78 15.97 -3.92 18.70
CA LYS A 78 16.12 -2.63 19.38
C LYS A 78 16.47 -1.51 18.38
N GLU A 79 16.15 -0.28 18.76
CA GLU A 79 16.42 0.96 17.99
C GLU A 79 17.87 1.08 17.48
N LYS A 80 18.85 0.62 18.27
CA LYS A 80 20.27 0.64 17.91
C LYS A 80 20.62 -0.24 16.70
N ASP A 81 19.84 -1.30 16.46
CA ASP A 81 20.09 -2.25 15.38
C ASP A 81 19.73 -1.62 14.02
N ILE A 82 18.69 -0.77 13.99
CA ILE A 82 18.28 0.02 12.83
C ILE A 82 19.37 1.06 12.47
N LYS A 83 19.97 1.73 13.47
CA LYS A 83 21.03 2.73 13.26
C LYS A 83 22.30 2.17 12.60
N GLN A 84 22.59 0.88 12.80
CA GLN A 84 23.77 0.23 12.23
C GLN A 84 23.54 -0.27 10.78
N TYR A 85 22.31 -0.60 10.42
CA TYR A 85 21.89 -0.98 9.06
C TYR A 85 22.24 0.07 8.01
N PHE A 86 21.97 1.34 8.32
CA PHE A 86 22.07 2.45 7.36
C PHE A 86 23.45 3.08 7.24
N LYS A 87 24.36 2.76 8.15
CA LYS A 87 25.75 3.25 8.08
C LYS A 87 26.60 2.48 7.05
N LEU A 88 26.10 1.36 6.53
CA LEU A 88 26.91 0.37 5.81
C LEU A 88 26.75 0.37 4.28
N ASN A 89 25.68 0.90 3.68
CA ASN A 89 25.45 0.68 2.25
C ASN A 89 24.74 1.85 1.55
N SER A 90 25.54 2.76 1.00
CA SER A 90 25.15 3.72 -0.03
C SER A 90 25.81 3.29 -1.34
N GLU A 91 25.22 2.36 -2.10
CA GLU A 91 25.52 2.16 -3.53
C GLU A 91 24.64 1.05 -4.16
N GLY A 92 23.78 1.48 -5.10
CA GLY A 92 23.45 0.81 -6.37
C GLY A 92 22.69 -0.53 -6.41
N GLY A 93 21.58 -0.56 -7.19
CA GLY A 93 21.31 -1.71 -8.07
C GLY A 93 19.86 -1.87 -8.58
N THR A 94 19.74 -2.78 -9.55
CA THR A 94 18.83 -2.90 -10.71
C THR A 94 17.40 -3.49 -10.48
N LYS A 95 16.49 -3.23 -11.45
CA LYS A 95 15.03 -3.53 -11.52
C LYS A 95 14.66 -5.02 -11.69
N MET A 96 13.56 -5.45 -11.05
CA MET A 96 12.74 -6.63 -11.44
C MET A 96 11.24 -6.25 -11.36
N GLU A 97 10.52 -6.28 -12.49
CA GLU A 97 9.20 -5.64 -12.61
C GLU A 97 8.01 -6.55 -12.24
N ALA A 98 7.11 -6.06 -11.38
CA ALA A 98 5.73 -6.54 -11.29
C ALA A 98 4.86 -5.87 -12.37
N ASP A 99 4.17 -6.63 -13.19
CA ASP A 99 3.30 -6.07 -14.23
C ASP A 99 1.89 -5.78 -13.68
N LEU A 100 1.59 -4.50 -13.40
CA LEU A 100 0.29 -4.05 -12.89
C LEU A 100 -0.86 -4.40 -13.84
N ALA A 101 -0.59 -4.48 -15.16
CA ALA A 101 -1.59 -4.84 -16.16
C ALA A 101 -2.16 -6.26 -15.98
N LYS A 102 -1.46 -7.14 -15.26
CA LYS A 102 -1.92 -8.52 -15.02
C LYS A 102 -2.89 -8.64 -13.85
N VAL A 103 -3.01 -7.60 -13.03
CA VAL A 103 -3.74 -7.63 -11.76
C VAL A 103 -4.89 -6.64 -11.74
N ILE A 104 -4.71 -5.49 -12.40
CA ILE A 104 -5.78 -4.52 -12.61
C ILE A 104 -6.62 -5.03 -13.78
N GLN A 105 -7.89 -5.32 -13.50
CA GLN A 105 -8.88 -5.70 -14.50
C GLN A 105 -9.93 -4.61 -14.56
N LYS A 106 -10.43 -4.28 -15.76
CA LYS A 106 -11.40 -3.19 -15.92
C LYS A 106 -12.72 -3.51 -15.23
N GLU A 107 -13.03 -4.80 -15.16
CA GLU A 107 -14.21 -5.37 -14.52
C GLU A 107 -14.21 -5.13 -13.00
N THR A 108 -13.04 -4.90 -12.41
CA THR A 108 -12.91 -4.56 -10.98
C THR A 108 -12.79 -3.05 -10.73
N ILE A 109 -13.20 -2.22 -11.69
CA ILE A 109 -13.23 -0.75 -11.55
C ILE A 109 -14.67 -0.26 -11.56
N LYS A 110 -15.10 0.41 -10.48
CA LYS A 110 -16.44 0.95 -10.31
C LYS A 110 -16.40 2.43 -9.94
N LEU A 111 -16.71 3.29 -10.91
CA LEU A 111 -16.58 4.75 -10.73
C LEU A 111 -17.81 5.47 -10.17
N ASN A 112 -18.93 4.75 -10.03
CA ASN A 112 -20.19 5.30 -9.53
C ASN A 112 -20.70 4.43 -8.38
N MET A 113 -19.89 4.31 -7.32
CA MET A 113 -20.29 3.54 -6.13
C MET A 113 -21.50 4.17 -5.44
N LYS A 114 -22.37 3.32 -4.90
CA LYS A 114 -23.54 3.75 -4.13
C LYS A 114 -23.24 3.91 -2.65
N ALA A 115 -22.12 3.37 -2.19
CA ALA A 115 -21.66 3.49 -0.81
C ALA A 115 -21.58 4.95 -0.34
N THR A 116 -22.10 5.17 0.86
CA THR A 116 -22.05 6.45 1.59
C THR A 116 -21.28 6.33 2.90
N THR A 117 -20.95 5.09 3.31
CA THR A 117 -20.16 4.79 4.50
C THR A 117 -18.96 3.90 4.16
N LYS A 118 -17.93 3.92 5.01
CA LYS A 118 -16.75 3.04 4.90
C LYS A 118 -17.14 1.57 4.79
N ASP A 119 -18.06 1.12 5.63
CA ASP A 119 -18.59 -0.24 5.63
C ASP A 119 -19.26 -0.62 4.30
N GLU A 120 -20.13 0.26 3.79
CA GLU A 120 -20.77 0.06 2.48
C GLU A 120 -19.75 0.02 1.35
N ALA A 121 -18.70 0.85 1.40
CA ALA A 121 -17.66 0.88 0.38
C ALA A 121 -16.87 -0.44 0.34
N LEU A 122 -16.49 -0.95 1.51
CA LEU A 122 -15.80 -2.24 1.64
C LEU A 122 -16.68 -3.41 1.17
N LYS A 123 -17.97 -3.40 1.51
CA LYS A 123 -18.94 -4.40 1.03
C LYS A 123 -19.11 -4.36 -0.49
N GLU A 124 -19.30 -3.16 -1.05
CA GLU A 124 -19.55 -2.97 -2.48
C GLU A 124 -18.33 -3.38 -3.33
N LEU A 125 -17.11 -3.07 -2.88
CA LEU A 125 -15.88 -3.52 -3.57
C LEU A 125 -15.59 -5.01 -3.37
N THR A 126 -15.95 -5.56 -2.20
CA THR A 126 -15.86 -7.01 -1.97
C THR A 126 -16.80 -7.79 -2.89
N GLU A 127 -18.03 -7.29 -3.09
CA GLU A 127 -18.97 -7.85 -4.06
C GLU A 127 -18.37 -7.84 -5.46
N LEU A 128 -17.80 -6.70 -5.87
CA LEU A 128 -17.18 -6.56 -7.19
C LEU A 128 -16.04 -7.57 -7.42
N LEU A 129 -15.20 -7.80 -6.42
CA LEU A 129 -14.13 -8.81 -6.46
C LEU A 129 -14.68 -10.24 -6.56
N TYR A 130 -15.77 -10.54 -5.87
CA TYR A 130 -16.42 -11.84 -5.92
C TYR A 130 -17.07 -12.10 -7.28
N ASP A 131 -17.78 -11.12 -7.82
CA ASP A 131 -18.39 -11.20 -9.15
C ASP A 131 -17.33 -11.40 -10.25
N ALA A 132 -16.14 -10.83 -10.07
CA ALA A 132 -14.98 -11.06 -10.94
C ALA A 132 -14.28 -12.44 -10.72
N GLY A 133 -14.78 -13.27 -9.81
CA GLY A 133 -14.23 -14.60 -9.50
C GLY A 133 -12.94 -14.60 -8.66
N ALA A 134 -12.52 -13.44 -8.13
CA ALA A 134 -11.30 -13.32 -7.34
C ALA A 134 -11.43 -13.96 -5.95
N LEU A 135 -12.65 -14.08 -5.44
CA LEU A 135 -12.97 -14.55 -4.10
C LEU A 135 -13.77 -15.86 -4.15
N SER A 136 -13.44 -16.81 -3.28
CA SER A 136 -14.27 -17.98 -3.00
C SER A 136 -15.34 -17.70 -1.96
N SER A 137 -15.14 -16.69 -1.09
CA SER A 137 -16.19 -16.20 -0.20
C SER A 137 -16.08 -14.71 0.13
N LYS A 138 -17.21 -14.01 0.01
CA LYS A 138 -17.34 -12.58 0.30
C LYS A 138 -17.22 -12.27 1.78
N LYS A 139 -17.98 -13.02 2.59
CA LYS A 139 -18.15 -12.73 4.01
C LYS A 139 -16.81 -12.83 4.74
N GLU A 140 -16.10 -13.92 4.54
CA GLU A 140 -14.85 -14.21 5.23
C GLU A 140 -13.73 -13.28 4.74
N PHE A 141 -13.66 -12.97 3.45
CA PHE A 141 -12.71 -11.95 2.96
C PHE A 141 -12.99 -10.57 3.57
N LEU A 142 -14.27 -10.19 3.68
CA LEU A 142 -14.65 -8.91 4.29
C LEU A 142 -14.32 -8.86 5.78
N GLU A 143 -14.47 -9.98 6.51
CA GLU A 143 -14.02 -10.11 7.90
C GLU A 143 -12.49 -9.90 8.03
N ASP A 144 -11.69 -10.46 7.11
CA ASP A 144 -10.24 -10.26 7.08
C ASP A 144 -9.86 -8.80 6.81
N VAL A 145 -10.60 -8.11 5.94
CA VAL A 145 -10.42 -6.67 5.67
C VAL A 145 -10.77 -5.84 6.90
N TYR A 146 -11.88 -6.13 7.60
CA TYR A 146 -12.23 -5.42 8.83
C TYR A 146 -11.19 -5.63 9.92
N TYR A 147 -10.70 -6.86 10.10
CA TYR A 147 -9.59 -7.11 11.02
C TYR A 147 -8.39 -6.25 10.68
N ARG A 148 -8.02 -6.13 9.40
CA ARG A 148 -6.92 -5.26 8.97
C ARG A 148 -7.19 -3.79 9.32
N GLU A 149 -8.40 -3.28 9.12
CA GLU A 149 -8.74 -1.89 9.49
C GLU A 149 -8.60 -1.62 11.00
N THR A 150 -8.75 -2.63 11.87
CA THR A 150 -8.53 -2.45 13.32
C THR A 150 -7.08 -2.22 13.70
N LEU A 151 -6.13 -2.68 12.87
CA LEU A 151 -4.69 -2.52 13.12
C LEU A 151 -4.19 -1.10 12.83
N GLY A 152 -5.00 -0.31 12.12
CA GLY A 152 -4.68 1.06 11.78
C GLY A 152 -5.37 1.49 10.50
N SER A 153 -5.59 2.80 10.40
CA SER A 153 -6.18 3.43 9.22
C SER A 153 -5.45 3.03 7.93
N THR A 154 -6.23 2.85 6.88
CA THR A 154 -5.78 2.70 5.49
C THR A 154 -6.14 3.91 4.62
N GLY A 155 -6.66 4.98 5.24
CA GLY A 155 -6.90 6.26 4.59
C GLY A 155 -5.58 7.04 4.48
N ILE A 156 -5.02 7.13 3.28
CA ILE A 156 -3.69 7.72 3.05
C ILE A 156 -3.72 9.24 2.89
N GLY A 157 -4.92 9.83 2.82
CA GLY A 157 -5.12 11.25 2.54
C GLY A 157 -5.40 11.50 1.07
N ASN A 158 -5.51 12.77 0.68
CA ASN A 158 -5.81 13.20 -0.70
C ASN A 158 -7.11 12.60 -1.26
N GLY A 159 -8.09 12.28 -0.40
CA GLY A 159 -9.34 11.66 -0.83
C GLY A 159 -9.24 10.15 -1.09
N ILE A 160 -8.12 9.50 -0.75
CA ILE A 160 -7.86 8.10 -1.12
C ILE A 160 -7.72 7.20 0.10
N ALA A 161 -8.30 6.00 0.02
CA ALA A 161 -8.03 4.88 0.95
C ALA A 161 -7.57 3.62 0.21
N ILE A 162 -6.67 2.86 0.85
CA ILE A 162 -6.09 1.62 0.31
C ILE A 162 -6.32 0.40 1.24
N PRO A 163 -7.58 0.07 1.58
CA PRO A 163 -7.88 -1.10 2.41
C PRO A 163 -7.36 -2.37 1.74
N HIS A 164 -7.00 -3.37 2.54
CA HIS A 164 -6.47 -4.62 2.02
C HIS A 164 -6.78 -5.79 2.94
N GLY A 165 -7.00 -6.97 2.36
CA GLY A 165 -7.20 -8.23 3.07
C GLY A 165 -6.27 -9.31 2.54
N LYS A 166 -5.48 -9.93 3.43
CA LYS A 166 -4.76 -11.17 3.16
C LYS A 166 -5.64 -12.32 3.65
N SER A 167 -5.99 -13.22 2.74
CA SER A 167 -7.03 -14.21 3.02
C SER A 167 -6.86 -15.48 2.18
N LYS A 168 -7.05 -16.65 2.80
CA LYS A 168 -7.19 -17.94 2.09
C LYS A 168 -8.41 -18.01 1.17
N PHE A 169 -9.37 -17.10 1.33
CA PHE A 169 -10.57 -17.03 0.49
C PHE A 169 -10.35 -16.27 -0.82
N VAL A 170 -9.16 -15.73 -1.03
CA VAL A 170 -8.76 -15.10 -2.30
C VAL A 170 -8.15 -16.16 -3.22
N ASN A 171 -8.86 -16.47 -4.30
CA ASN A 171 -8.43 -17.42 -5.33
C ASN A 171 -7.25 -16.88 -6.14
N LYS A 172 -7.28 -15.58 -6.44
CA LYS A 172 -6.27 -14.86 -7.22
C LYS A 172 -6.12 -13.46 -6.66
N THR A 173 -4.88 -13.05 -6.38
CA THR A 173 -4.59 -11.67 -5.96
C THR A 173 -5.15 -10.69 -6.99
N SER A 174 -5.99 -9.77 -6.53
CA SER A 174 -6.78 -8.87 -7.37
C SER A 174 -6.96 -7.53 -6.67
N ILE A 175 -7.25 -6.49 -7.43
CA ILE A 175 -7.48 -5.14 -6.91
C ILE A 175 -8.82 -4.64 -7.43
N ALA A 176 -9.63 -4.06 -6.54
CA ALA A 176 -10.83 -3.34 -6.92
C ALA A 176 -10.67 -1.84 -6.68
N PHE A 177 -11.13 -1.06 -7.65
CA PHE A 177 -11.08 0.40 -7.64
C PHE A 177 -12.50 0.93 -7.55
N GLY A 178 -12.69 1.89 -6.66
CA GLY A 178 -14.00 2.43 -6.32
C GLY A 178 -13.97 3.94 -6.23
N LYS A 179 -14.79 4.63 -7.02
CA LYS A 179 -15.04 6.07 -6.82
C LYS A 179 -16.46 6.27 -6.32
N THR A 180 -16.60 7.02 -5.23
CA THR A 180 -17.88 7.26 -4.57
C THR A 180 -18.53 8.51 -5.13
N ASN A 181 -19.86 8.55 -5.12
CA ASN A 181 -20.61 9.74 -5.56
C ASN A 181 -20.57 10.88 -4.52
N SER A 182 -20.17 10.56 -3.29
CA SER A 182 -20.08 11.49 -2.18
C SER A 182 -18.88 11.15 -1.29
N ASP A 183 -18.38 12.16 -0.60
CA ASP A 183 -17.34 12.02 0.41
C ASP A 183 -17.78 11.04 1.51
N ILE A 184 -16.95 10.04 1.77
CA ILE A 184 -17.13 9.06 2.84
C ILE A 184 -16.23 9.44 4.00
N LYS A 185 -16.80 9.48 5.20
CA LYS A 185 -16.01 9.60 6.43
C LYS A 185 -15.13 8.36 6.58
N TRP A 186 -13.82 8.58 6.63
CA TRP A 186 -12.80 7.57 6.83
C TRP A 186 -11.75 8.13 7.77
N GLU A 187 -11.13 7.30 8.59
CA GLU A 187 -9.95 7.71 9.35
C GLU A 187 -8.80 7.94 8.36
N THR A 188 -8.33 9.16 8.13
CA THR A 188 -7.20 9.44 7.21
C THR A 188 -6.05 10.14 7.92
N LEU A 189 -4.87 10.12 7.31
CA LEU A 189 -3.68 10.84 7.81
C LEU A 189 -3.87 12.36 7.84
N ASP A 190 -4.62 12.91 6.89
CA ASP A 190 -4.87 14.36 6.75
C ASP A 190 -6.20 14.81 7.36
N GLY A 191 -6.98 13.89 7.93
CA GLY A 191 -8.32 14.14 8.48
C GLY A 191 -9.41 14.49 7.46
N LYS A 192 -9.12 14.42 6.16
CA LYS A 192 -10.08 14.68 5.07
C LYS A 192 -10.89 13.41 4.73
N PRO A 193 -12.11 13.56 4.19
CA PRO A 193 -12.89 12.39 3.76
C PRO A 193 -12.27 11.70 2.54
N VAL A 194 -12.78 10.50 2.24
CA VAL A 194 -12.35 9.66 1.12
C VAL A 194 -13.43 9.65 0.04
N ASN A 195 -13.02 9.76 -1.22
CA ASN A 195 -13.87 9.67 -2.40
C ASN A 195 -13.35 8.66 -3.44
N PHE A 196 -12.19 8.06 -3.19
CA PHE A 196 -11.64 6.96 -3.98
C PHE A 196 -11.06 5.86 -3.09
N VAL A 197 -11.44 4.61 -3.33
CA VAL A 197 -11.05 3.45 -2.52
C VAL A 197 -10.41 2.40 -3.43
N ILE A 198 -9.25 1.89 -3.03
CA ILE A 198 -8.51 0.85 -3.75
C ILE A 198 -8.37 -0.36 -2.83
N LEU A 199 -9.25 -1.34 -2.99
CA LEU A 199 -9.32 -2.53 -2.16
C LEU A 199 -8.44 -3.64 -2.74
N PHE A 200 -7.44 -4.08 -1.97
CA PHE A 200 -6.58 -5.20 -2.35
C PHE A 200 -7.09 -6.51 -1.76
N ALA A 201 -7.28 -7.50 -2.62
CA ALA A 201 -7.54 -8.88 -2.24
C ALA A 201 -6.28 -9.70 -2.46
N VAL A 202 -5.68 -10.20 -1.38
CA VAL A 202 -4.38 -10.88 -1.41
C VAL A 202 -4.55 -12.33 -0.98
N THR A 203 -4.08 -13.27 -1.80
CA THR A 203 -4.06 -14.69 -1.42
C THR A 203 -2.98 -14.98 -0.38
N GLU A 204 -3.29 -15.80 0.62
CA GLU A 204 -2.30 -16.33 1.57
C GLU A 204 -1.23 -17.20 0.92
N SER A 205 -1.54 -17.80 -0.24
CA SER A 205 -0.64 -18.70 -0.97
C SER A 205 0.50 -17.97 -1.72
N ASP A 206 0.53 -16.64 -1.67
CA ASP A 206 1.51 -15.82 -2.36
C ASP A 206 2.87 -15.84 -1.65
N LYS A 207 3.68 -16.84 -2.01
CA LYS A 207 5.03 -17.07 -1.48
C LYS A 207 6.09 -16.10 -2.02
N ASN A 208 5.77 -15.28 -3.03
CA ASN A 208 6.75 -14.48 -3.78
C ASN A 208 6.60 -12.97 -3.53
N SER A 209 5.90 -12.58 -2.46
CA SER A 209 5.62 -11.17 -2.14
C SER A 209 4.98 -10.40 -3.31
N VAL A 210 4.23 -11.08 -4.20
CA VAL A 210 3.64 -10.45 -5.40
C VAL A 210 2.68 -9.36 -4.98
N HIS A 211 1.86 -9.61 -3.97
CA HIS A 211 0.99 -8.63 -3.33
C HIS A 211 1.72 -7.40 -2.79
N VAL A 212 2.90 -7.58 -2.17
CA VAL A 212 3.68 -6.45 -1.66
C VAL A 212 4.19 -5.59 -2.81
N ARG A 213 4.69 -6.20 -3.89
CA ARG A 213 5.14 -5.44 -5.05
C ARG A 213 3.99 -4.70 -5.72
N LEU A 214 2.81 -5.31 -5.80
CA LEU A 214 1.60 -4.67 -6.33
C LEU A 214 1.17 -3.49 -5.46
N LEU A 215 1.13 -3.69 -4.14
CA LEU A 215 0.80 -2.63 -3.18
C LEU A 215 1.83 -1.49 -3.24
N SER A 216 3.13 -1.80 -3.29
CA SER A 216 4.20 -0.80 -3.42
C SER A 216 4.09 -0.01 -4.72
N LYS A 217 3.79 -0.64 -5.85
CA LYS A 217 3.64 0.07 -7.12
C LYS A 217 2.42 0.97 -7.15
N VAL A 218 1.29 0.50 -6.62
CA VAL A 218 0.10 1.34 -6.48
C VAL A 218 0.39 2.48 -5.50
N ALA A 219 0.98 2.21 -4.34
CA ALA A 219 1.33 3.23 -3.36
C ALA A 219 2.34 4.25 -3.89
N ALA A 220 3.33 3.83 -4.70
CA ALA A 220 4.27 4.73 -5.38
C ALA A 220 3.53 5.66 -6.35
N LYS A 221 2.60 5.11 -7.15
CA LYS A 221 1.74 5.92 -8.03
C LYS A 221 0.84 6.87 -7.24
N LEU A 222 0.35 6.46 -6.06
CA LEU A 222 -0.41 7.33 -5.16
C LEU A 222 0.46 8.34 -4.39
N GLY A 223 1.79 8.23 -4.48
CA GLY A 223 2.71 9.26 -4.01
C GLY A 223 2.78 10.46 -4.96
N ASP A 224 2.38 10.30 -6.22
CA ASP A 224 2.31 11.35 -7.23
C ASP A 224 0.97 12.11 -7.11
N ASP A 225 1.03 13.43 -6.91
CA ASP A 225 -0.18 14.27 -6.79
C ASP A 225 -0.96 14.33 -8.10
N GLU A 226 -0.28 14.38 -9.24
CA GLU A 226 -0.94 14.41 -10.54
C GLU A 226 -1.73 13.12 -10.75
N ALA A 227 -1.15 11.98 -10.39
CA ALA A 227 -1.83 10.70 -10.43
C ALA A 227 -3.04 10.63 -9.48
N CYS A 228 -2.92 11.17 -8.26
CA CYS A 228 -4.04 11.24 -7.33
C CYS A 228 -5.17 12.13 -7.86
N GLU A 229 -4.83 13.31 -8.39
CA GLU A 229 -5.79 14.20 -9.02
C GLU A 229 -6.48 13.57 -10.22
N ASP A 230 -5.73 12.85 -11.06
CA ASP A 230 -6.25 12.14 -12.22
C ASP A 230 -7.21 11.03 -11.80
N LEU A 231 -6.92 10.27 -10.74
CA LEU A 231 -7.84 9.27 -10.19
C LEU A 231 -9.16 9.91 -9.73
N LEU A 232 -9.06 11.05 -9.05
CA LEU A 232 -10.23 11.81 -8.59
C LEU A 232 -11.02 12.45 -9.74
N LYS A 233 -10.39 12.69 -10.90
CA LYS A 233 -11.04 13.23 -12.10
C LYS A 233 -11.53 12.13 -13.05
N ALA A 234 -11.03 10.90 -12.92
CA ALA A 234 -11.35 9.79 -13.81
C ALA A 234 -12.86 9.53 -13.92
N LYS A 235 -13.31 9.29 -15.15
CA LYS A 235 -14.70 9.09 -15.57
C LYS A 235 -14.90 7.73 -16.25
N THR A 236 -13.82 7.05 -16.64
CA THR A 236 -13.89 5.73 -17.26
C THR A 236 -12.95 4.71 -16.59
N PRO A 237 -13.31 3.42 -16.55
CA PRO A 237 -12.41 2.35 -16.14
C PRO A 237 -11.07 2.36 -16.89
N GLU A 238 -11.10 2.74 -18.17
CA GLU A 238 -9.92 2.93 -19.01
C GLU A 238 -8.94 3.96 -18.44
N GLU A 239 -9.43 5.14 -18.04
CA GLU A 239 -8.59 6.19 -17.46
C GLU A 239 -7.92 5.72 -16.17
N VAL A 240 -8.66 5.05 -15.28
CA VAL A 240 -8.08 4.47 -14.04
C VAL A 240 -7.03 3.42 -14.36
N TYR A 241 -7.33 2.51 -15.30
CA TYR A 241 -6.39 1.49 -15.73
C TYR A 241 -5.09 2.14 -16.25
N GLU A 242 -5.20 3.13 -17.13
CA GLU A 242 -4.06 3.82 -17.72
C GLU A 242 -3.19 4.56 -16.69
N ILE A 243 -3.78 5.16 -15.65
CA ILE A 243 -3.01 5.82 -14.57
C ILE A 243 -2.02 4.83 -13.94
N PHE A 244 -2.41 3.58 -13.76
CA PHE A 244 -1.55 2.57 -13.14
C PHE A 244 -0.69 1.77 -14.12
N THR A 245 -1.04 1.71 -15.40
CA THR A 245 -0.33 0.87 -16.38
C THR A 245 0.48 1.64 -17.42
N ARG A 246 0.35 2.97 -17.51
CA ARG A 246 1.24 3.76 -18.36
C ARG A 246 2.67 3.60 -17.86
N ALA A 247 3.56 3.18 -18.77
CA ALA A 247 4.99 3.16 -18.50
C ALA A 247 5.43 4.60 -18.18
N GLU A 248 6.17 4.78 -17.09
CA GLU A 248 6.86 6.04 -16.84
C GLU A 248 7.76 6.33 -18.04
N GLU A 249 7.51 7.44 -18.74
CA GLU A 249 8.50 7.96 -19.69
C GLU A 249 9.73 8.34 -18.86
N ILE A 250 10.83 7.61 -19.12
CA ILE A 250 12.14 7.77 -18.48
C ILE A 250 12.79 9.07 -18.93
#